data_AF-A0A9E0M9B6-F1
#
_entry.id   AF-A0A9E0M9B6-F1
#
_cell.length_a   1.000
_cell.length_b   1.000
_cell.length_c   1.000
_cell.angle_alpha   90.00
_cell.angle_beta   90.00
_cell.angle_gamma   90.00
#
_symmetry.space_group_name_H-M   'P 1'
#
loop_
_entity.id
_entity.type
_entity.pdbx_description
1 polymer ?
#
loop_
_entity_poly.entity_id
_entity_poly.type
_entity_poly.pdbx_seq_one_letter_code
_entity_poly.pdbx_strand_id
1 'polypeptide(L)'
;MRVHATRAIVEKTSIALAAAVLGLMAGFFWTYSYNVNLAMLQVDGATYATVQSLFNVNVRHAAFFMLFFGGGLFPLLALVINQRHWRTSAFWLLVAATVIYVLGIIVFTRQVNLPLNALTEAWNPKQLPADWSQVRDRWNEANMTRAWLACTAFALALAALVVRADGDARGETGIGPTRSLADGLTEPTTLGPIGTQK
;
A
#
# COMPACT_ATOMS: atom_id res chain seq x y z
N MET A 1 -26.77 -16.13 -2.81
CA MET A 1 -26.63 -14.71 -2.43
C MET A 1 -25.69 -14.52 -1.22
N ARG A 2 -25.95 -15.11 -0.04
CA ARG A 2 -25.10 -14.95 1.17
C ARG A 2 -23.61 -15.29 0.99
N VAL A 3 -23.29 -16.41 0.34
CA VAL A 3 -21.88 -16.86 0.14
C VAL A 3 -21.06 -15.86 -0.70
N HIS A 4 -21.66 -15.22 -1.70
CA HIS A 4 -20.99 -14.21 -2.51
C HIS A 4 -20.70 -12.93 -1.72
N ALA A 5 -21.66 -12.48 -0.90
CA ALA A 5 -21.49 -11.32 -0.03
C ALA A 5 -20.39 -11.54 1.02
N THR A 6 -20.39 -12.69 1.70
CA THR A 6 -19.34 -13.04 2.67
C THR A 6 -17.95 -13.05 2.04
N ARG A 7 -17.82 -13.59 0.83
CA ARG A 7 -16.53 -13.62 0.13
C ARG A 7 -16.04 -12.21 -0.27
N ALA A 8 -16.93 -11.36 -0.76
CA ALA A 8 -16.59 -9.99 -1.12
C ALA A 8 -16.11 -9.17 0.09
N ILE A 9 -16.71 -9.40 1.27
CA ILE A 9 -16.26 -8.81 2.53
C ILE A 9 -14.84 -9.27 2.86
N VAL A 10 -14.57 -10.59 2.86
CA VAL A 10 -13.23 -11.13 3.15
C VAL A 10 -12.16 -10.55 2.22
N GLU A 11 -12.46 -10.44 0.92
CA GLU A 11 -11.57 -9.85 -0.07
C GLU A 11 -11.23 -8.39 0.24
N LYS A 12 -12.24 -7.54 0.46
CA LYS A 12 -12.02 -6.12 0.79
C LYS A 12 -11.31 -5.95 2.13
N THR A 13 -11.72 -6.71 3.14
CA THR A 13 -11.07 -6.70 4.46
C THR A 13 -9.60 -7.07 4.36
N SER A 14 -9.23 -8.05 3.54
CA SER A 14 -7.81 -8.41 3.36
C SER A 14 -6.97 -7.26 2.78
N ILE A 15 -7.52 -6.51 1.79
CA ILE A 15 -6.85 -5.34 1.21
C ILE A 15 -6.79 -4.20 2.24
N ALA A 16 -7.86 -3.99 3.01
CA ALA A 16 -7.90 -2.97 4.06
C ALA A 16 -6.87 -3.23 5.16
N LEU A 17 -6.69 -4.49 5.59
CA LEU A 17 -5.66 -4.87 6.56
C LEU A 17 -4.25 -4.65 5.99
N ALA A 18 -4.02 -5.01 4.72
CA ALA A 18 -2.75 -4.71 4.05
C ALA A 18 -2.47 -3.20 4.01
N ALA A 19 -3.45 -2.38 3.60
CA ALA A 19 -3.33 -0.94 3.59
C ALA A 19 -3.06 -0.36 4.98
N ALA A 20 -3.73 -0.86 6.03
CA ALA A 20 -3.52 -0.41 7.41
C ALA A 20 -2.08 -0.66 7.88
N VAL A 21 -1.54 -1.86 7.65
CA VAL A 21 -0.16 -2.19 8.04
C VAL A 21 0.86 -1.38 7.23
N LEU A 22 0.64 -1.24 5.91
CA LEU A 22 1.49 -0.39 5.06
C LEU A 22 1.45 1.08 5.51
N GLY A 23 0.28 1.59 5.90
CA GLY A 23 0.11 2.95 6.41
C GLY A 23 0.85 3.20 7.72
N LEU A 24 0.81 2.25 8.66
CA LEU A 24 1.61 2.33 9.90
C LEU A 24 3.12 2.41 9.60
N MET A 25 3.59 1.61 8.64
CA MET A 25 5.00 1.61 8.24
C MET A 25 5.38 2.88 7.46
N ALA A 26 4.51 3.38 6.60
CA ALA A 26 4.68 4.67 5.94
C ALA A 26 4.83 5.80 6.98
N GLY A 27 3.94 5.86 7.97
CA GLY A 27 4.01 6.83 9.07
C GLY A 27 5.29 6.71 9.90
N PHE A 28 5.74 5.49 10.19
CA PHE A 28 7.01 5.23 10.88
C PHE A 28 8.21 5.81 10.12
N PHE A 29 8.39 5.44 8.84
CA PHE A 29 9.52 5.92 8.04
C PHE A 29 9.45 7.42 7.76
N TRP A 30 8.24 7.95 7.56
CA TRP A 30 8.01 9.38 7.36
C TRP A 30 8.42 10.19 8.58
N THR A 31 7.94 9.80 9.77
CA THR A 31 8.28 10.46 11.04
C THR A 31 9.79 10.43 11.28
N TYR A 32 10.42 9.29 11.01
CA TYR A 32 11.86 9.16 11.17
C TYR A 32 12.62 10.08 10.20
N SER A 33 12.18 10.19 8.94
CA SER A 33 12.85 11.03 7.93
C SER A 33 12.65 12.52 8.16
N TYR A 34 11.43 12.95 8.48
CA TYR A 34 11.05 14.37 8.53
C TYR A 34 11.08 14.99 9.92
N ASN A 35 11.17 14.20 10.98
CA ASN A 35 11.31 14.73 12.33
C ASN A 35 12.62 14.24 12.97
N VAL A 36 12.78 12.92 13.13
CA VAL A 36 13.94 12.36 13.84
C VAL A 36 15.25 12.71 13.15
N ASN A 37 15.40 12.44 11.85
CA ASN A 37 16.63 12.71 11.12
C ASN A 37 16.96 14.20 11.07
N LEU A 38 15.96 15.08 10.89
CA LEU A 38 16.19 16.52 10.90
C LEU A 38 16.66 17.02 12.26
N ALA A 39 16.12 16.48 13.36
CA ALA A 39 16.60 16.77 14.70
C ALA A 39 18.05 16.25 14.90
N MET A 40 18.34 15.05 14.40
CA MET A 40 19.67 14.44 14.48
C MET A 40 20.74 15.17 13.63
N LEU A 41 20.35 16.04 12.69
CA LEU A 41 21.29 16.93 12.00
C LEU A 41 21.79 18.07 12.89
N GLN A 42 21.09 18.37 13.99
CA GLN A 42 21.42 19.48 14.90
C GLN A 42 22.38 19.09 16.02
N VAL A 43 22.65 17.78 16.20
CA VAL A 43 23.51 17.29 17.28
C VAL A 43 24.95 17.08 16.79
N ASP A 44 25.91 17.13 17.71
CA ASP A 44 27.30 16.80 17.40
C ASP A 44 27.49 15.31 17.07
N GLY A 45 28.66 14.96 16.52
CA GLY A 45 28.93 13.59 16.09
C GLY A 45 28.89 12.57 17.23
N ALA A 46 29.36 12.93 18.43
CA ALA A 46 29.41 12.03 19.57
C ALA A 46 27.99 11.68 20.07
N THR A 47 27.12 12.70 20.13
CA THR A 47 25.70 12.54 20.44
C THR A 47 25.00 11.75 19.34
N TYR A 48 25.27 12.05 18.07
CA TYR A 48 24.72 11.31 16.94
C TYR A 48 25.06 9.82 17.04
N ALA A 49 26.34 9.46 17.20
CA ALA A 49 26.78 8.08 17.28
C ALA A 49 26.09 7.32 18.43
N THR A 50 25.99 7.95 19.60
CA THR A 50 25.35 7.36 20.78
C THR A 50 23.87 7.10 20.53
N VAL A 51 23.13 8.13 20.09
CA VAL A 51 21.67 8.04 19.93
C VAL A 51 21.28 7.18 18.72
N GLN A 52 22.03 7.25 17.61
CA GLN A 52 21.78 6.41 16.43
C GLN A 52 21.99 4.92 16.75
N SER A 53 23.04 4.58 17.51
CA SER A 53 23.25 3.22 18.01
C SER A 53 22.06 2.75 18.87
N LEU A 54 21.57 3.60 19.78
CA LEU A 54 20.38 3.29 20.57
C LEU A 54 19.14 3.06 19.71
N PHE A 55 18.90 3.85 18.66
CA PHE A 55 17.80 3.60 17.73
C PHE A 55 17.93 2.26 17.01
N ASN A 56 19.13 1.93 16.52
CA ASN A 56 19.37 0.66 15.82
C ASN A 56 19.20 -0.56 16.74
N VAL A 57 19.59 -0.44 18.02
CA VAL A 57 19.43 -1.50 19.01
C VAL A 57 17.96 -1.66 19.39
N ASN A 58 17.28 -0.57 19.70
CA ASN A 58 15.93 -0.61 20.26
C ASN A 58 14.85 -0.89 19.23
N VAL A 59 15.10 -0.74 17.92
CA VAL A 59 14.12 -1.16 16.90
C VAL A 59 14.01 -2.68 16.76
N ARG A 60 14.95 -3.45 17.35
CA ARG A 60 15.02 -4.93 17.27
C ARG A 60 14.12 -5.63 18.29
N HIS A 61 12.83 -5.31 18.29
CA HIS A 61 11.84 -5.95 19.15
C HIS A 61 10.68 -6.56 18.35
N ALA A 62 9.96 -7.50 18.98
CA ALA A 62 8.91 -8.28 18.34
C ALA A 62 7.82 -7.42 17.67
N ALA A 63 7.36 -6.35 18.32
CA ALA A 63 6.33 -5.48 17.76
C ALA A 63 6.75 -4.80 16.45
N PHE A 64 7.99 -4.33 16.34
CA PHE A 64 8.49 -3.73 15.10
C PHE A 64 8.62 -4.79 14.01
N PHE A 65 9.20 -5.95 14.31
CA PHE A 65 9.30 -7.05 13.34
C PHE A 65 7.92 -7.52 12.85
N MET A 66 6.93 -7.60 13.72
CA MET A 66 5.57 -7.95 13.34
C MET A 66 4.99 -6.97 12.32
N LEU A 67 5.14 -5.66 12.52
CA LEU A 67 4.65 -4.66 11.58
C LEU A 67 5.50 -4.59 10.31
N PHE A 68 6.83 -4.65 10.44
CA PHE A 68 7.77 -4.55 9.32
C PHE A 68 7.64 -5.75 8.37
N PHE A 69 7.64 -6.98 8.88
CA PHE A 69 7.41 -8.15 8.03
C PHE A 69 5.92 -8.34 7.70
N GLY A 70 5.03 -7.85 8.57
CA GLY A 70 3.60 -7.76 8.28
C GLY A 70 3.30 -6.93 7.04
N GLY A 71 4.05 -5.84 6.80
CA GLY A 71 3.92 -5.03 5.59
C GLY A 71 4.22 -5.79 4.30
N GLY A 72 4.97 -6.90 4.37
CA GLY A 72 5.10 -7.84 3.25
C GLY A 72 4.03 -8.94 3.25
N LEU A 73 3.78 -9.52 4.42
CA LEU A 73 2.88 -10.68 4.58
C LEU A 73 1.41 -10.36 4.26
N PHE A 74 0.86 -9.28 4.80
CA PHE A 74 -0.55 -8.93 4.62
C PHE A 74 -0.93 -8.65 3.16
N PRO A 75 -0.18 -7.84 2.38
CA PRO A 75 -0.49 -7.65 0.97
C PRO A 75 -0.27 -8.94 0.14
N LEU A 76 0.70 -9.79 0.48
CA LEU A 76 0.83 -11.13 -0.13
C LEU A 76 -0.41 -12.01 0.12
N LEU A 77 -0.91 -12.05 1.36
CA LEU A 77 -2.14 -12.78 1.69
C LEU A 77 -3.35 -12.20 0.95
N ALA A 78 -3.45 -10.87 0.88
CA ALA A 78 -4.51 -10.20 0.14
C ALA A 78 -4.47 -10.54 -1.37
N LEU A 79 -3.28 -10.68 -1.97
CA LEU A 79 -3.12 -11.16 -3.35
C LEU A 79 -3.66 -12.57 -3.54
N VAL A 80 -3.31 -13.51 -2.65
CA VAL A 80 -3.80 -14.89 -2.72
C VAL A 80 -5.33 -14.94 -2.59
N ILE A 81 -5.89 -14.18 -1.63
CA ILE A 81 -7.34 -14.09 -1.42
C ILE A 81 -8.06 -13.50 -2.64
N ASN A 82 -7.45 -12.50 -3.30
CA ASN A 82 -8.01 -11.79 -4.45
C ASN A 82 -7.59 -12.35 -5.82
N GLN A 83 -6.92 -13.51 -5.89
CA GLN A 83 -6.32 -14.04 -7.13
C GLN A 83 -7.29 -14.18 -8.31
N ARG A 84 -8.59 -14.41 -8.04
CA ARG A 84 -9.62 -14.51 -9.08
C ARG A 84 -9.83 -13.20 -9.86
N HIS A 85 -9.40 -12.08 -9.28
CA HIS A 85 -9.54 -10.74 -9.84
C HIS A 85 -8.30 -10.29 -10.60
N TRP A 86 -7.42 -11.20 -11.02
CA TRP A 86 -6.15 -10.89 -11.69
C TRP A 86 -6.28 -10.03 -12.96
N ARG A 87 -7.47 -9.99 -13.58
CA ARG A 87 -7.75 -9.16 -14.76
C ARG A 87 -8.17 -7.72 -14.41
N THR A 88 -8.25 -7.38 -13.13
CA THR A 88 -8.68 -6.06 -12.66
C THR A 88 -7.49 -5.17 -12.33
N SER A 89 -7.67 -3.85 -12.49
CA SER A 89 -6.66 -2.86 -12.09
C SER A 89 -6.38 -2.90 -10.58
N ALA A 90 -7.39 -3.13 -9.74
CA ALA A 90 -7.24 -3.26 -8.29
C ALA A 90 -6.22 -4.34 -7.90
N PHE A 91 -6.24 -5.50 -8.58
CA PHE A 91 -5.28 -6.57 -8.33
C PHE A 91 -3.84 -6.13 -8.64
N TRP A 92 -3.62 -5.49 -9.78
CA TRP A 92 -2.28 -5.04 -10.17
C TRP A 92 -1.75 -3.87 -9.35
N LEU A 93 -2.63 -2.99 -8.84
CA LEU A 93 -2.26 -1.98 -7.85
C LEU A 93 -1.75 -2.64 -6.55
N LEU A 94 -2.43 -3.70 -6.09
CA LEU A 94 -1.99 -4.47 -4.93
C LEU A 94 -0.68 -5.23 -5.19
N VAL A 95 -0.48 -5.78 -6.39
CA VAL A 95 0.80 -6.40 -6.80
C VAL A 95 1.93 -5.37 -6.71
N ALA A 96 1.74 -4.19 -7.31
CA ALA A 96 2.73 -3.12 -7.27
C ALA A 96 3.05 -2.69 -5.83
N ALA A 97 2.03 -2.48 -4.99
CA ALA A 97 2.23 -2.19 -3.56
C ALA A 97 3.06 -3.27 -2.85
N THR A 98 2.76 -4.54 -3.11
CA THR A 98 3.47 -5.70 -2.53
C THR A 98 4.93 -5.73 -2.96
N VAL A 99 5.19 -5.61 -4.25
CA VAL A 99 6.55 -5.66 -4.82
C VAL A 99 7.39 -4.49 -4.31
N ILE A 100 6.82 -3.27 -4.31
CA ILE A 100 7.49 -2.08 -3.78
C ILE A 100 7.87 -2.28 -2.32
N TYR A 101 6.96 -2.81 -1.49
CA TYR A 101 7.27 -3.02 -0.08
C TYR A 101 8.32 -4.11 0.13
N VAL A 102 8.16 -5.28 -0.50
CA VAL A 102 9.10 -6.40 -0.31
C VAL A 102 10.50 -6.04 -0.82
N LEU A 103 10.62 -5.52 -2.04
CA LEU A 103 11.93 -5.21 -2.61
C LEU A 103 12.47 -3.88 -2.09
N GLY A 104 11.65 -2.83 -2.10
CA GLY A 104 12.03 -1.47 -1.77
C GLY A 104 12.16 -1.18 -0.27
N ILE A 105 11.54 -1.98 0.60
CA ILE A 105 11.65 -1.82 2.05
C ILE A 105 12.39 -2.99 2.68
N ILE A 106 11.90 -4.23 2.55
CA ILE A 106 12.47 -5.37 3.27
C ILE A 106 13.86 -5.73 2.75
N VAL A 107 13.98 -5.98 1.44
CA VAL A 107 15.27 -6.33 0.81
C VAL A 107 16.24 -5.15 0.90
N PHE A 108 15.77 -3.94 0.58
CA PHE A 108 16.58 -2.72 0.69
C PHE A 108 17.13 -2.51 2.11
N THR A 109 16.30 -2.67 3.15
CA THR A 109 16.74 -2.54 4.55
C THR A 109 17.85 -3.53 4.87
N ARG A 110 17.72 -4.78 4.42
CA ARG A 110 18.76 -5.80 4.62
C ARG A 110 20.07 -5.43 3.93
N GLN A 111 20.00 -4.91 2.70
CA GLN A 111 21.18 -4.65 1.87
C GLN A 111 21.89 -3.34 2.20
N VAL A 112 21.15 -2.32 2.66
CA VAL A 112 21.67 -0.97 2.84
C VAL A 112 21.67 -0.57 4.31
N ASN A 113 20.51 -0.60 4.96
CA ASN A 113 20.39 -0.09 6.32
C ASN A 113 21.03 -1.00 7.36
N LEU A 114 20.92 -2.33 7.27
CA LEU A 114 21.57 -3.21 8.25
C LEU A 114 23.10 -3.09 8.26
N PRO A 115 23.80 -3.02 7.10
CA PRO A 115 25.23 -2.72 7.10
C PRO A 115 25.59 -1.36 7.69
N LEU A 116 24.82 -0.30 7.37
CA LEU A 116 25.04 1.03 7.95
C LEU A 116 24.80 1.01 9.47
N ASN A 117 23.77 0.29 9.93
CA ASN A 117 23.49 0.15 11.36
C ASN A 117 24.67 -0.51 12.07
N ALA A 118 25.18 -1.63 11.56
CA ALA A 118 26.33 -2.32 12.13
C ALA A 118 27.58 -1.43 12.20
N LEU A 119 27.81 -0.61 11.16
CA LEU A 119 28.90 0.37 11.14
C LEU A 119 28.72 1.43 12.25
N THR A 120 27.54 2.04 12.35
CA THR A 120 27.27 3.08 13.36
C THR A 120 27.25 2.53 14.80
N GLU A 121 26.81 1.29 15.00
CA GLU A 121 26.83 0.62 16.31
C GLU A 121 28.26 0.32 16.79
N ALA A 122 29.23 0.19 15.88
CA ALA A 122 30.63 -0.06 16.19
C ALA A 122 31.45 1.20 16.50
N TRP A 123 30.89 2.40 16.35
CA TRP A 123 31.61 3.65 16.59
C TRP A 123 31.93 3.86 18.07
N ASN A 124 33.13 4.41 18.33
CA ASN A 124 33.47 4.99 19.62
C ASN A 124 33.08 6.49 19.60
N PRO A 125 32.10 6.95 20.40
CA PRO A 125 31.70 8.35 20.40
C PRO A 125 32.82 9.35 20.74
N LYS A 126 33.89 8.90 21.42
CA LYS A 126 35.06 9.72 21.75
C LYS A 126 36.10 9.79 20.62
N GLN A 127 35.97 8.93 19.61
CA GLN A 127 36.92 8.80 18.50
C GLN A 127 36.17 8.33 17.26
N LEU A 128 35.43 9.25 16.63
CA LEU A 128 34.65 8.95 15.44
C LEU A 128 35.54 8.81 14.20
N PRO A 129 35.13 8.00 13.22
CA PRO A 129 35.72 8.03 11.89
C PRO A 129 35.63 9.41 11.26
N ALA A 130 36.62 9.78 10.44
CA ALA A 130 36.65 11.09 9.76
C ALA A 130 35.45 11.31 8.82
N ASP A 131 34.84 10.23 8.33
CA ASP A 131 33.71 10.21 7.41
C ASP A 131 32.35 9.99 8.10
N TRP A 132 32.26 10.11 9.43
CA TRP A 132 31.03 9.83 10.19
C TRP A 132 29.79 10.58 9.65
N SER A 133 29.95 11.83 9.23
CA SER A 133 28.86 12.64 8.68
C SER A 133 28.36 12.12 7.34
N GLN A 134 29.25 11.61 6.50
CA GLN A 134 28.88 10.98 5.22
C GLN A 134 28.09 9.69 5.46
N VAL A 135 28.48 8.89 6.46
CA VAL A 135 27.75 7.67 6.83
C VAL A 135 26.35 8.01 7.38
N ARG A 136 26.23 9.05 8.23
CA ARG A 136 24.94 9.58 8.67
C ARG A 136 24.08 9.98 7.47
N ASP A 137 24.63 10.75 6.54
CA ASP A 137 23.87 11.30 5.43
C ASP A 137 23.36 10.17 4.51
N ARG A 138 24.19 9.16 4.24
CA ARG A 138 23.75 7.93 3.54
C ARG A 138 22.64 7.19 4.28
N TRP A 139 22.71 7.10 5.61
CA TRP A 139 21.63 6.49 6.40
C TRP A 139 20.33 7.29 6.28
N ASN A 140 20.41 8.63 6.33
CA ASN A 140 19.27 9.53 6.19
C ASN A 140 18.62 9.40 4.81
N GLU A 141 19.42 9.38 3.74
CA GLU A 141 18.96 9.17 2.37
C GLU A 141 18.30 7.80 2.18
N ALA A 142 18.91 6.75 2.72
CA ALA A 142 18.34 5.40 2.71
C ALA A 142 17.00 5.35 3.44
N ASN A 143 16.86 6.06 4.58
CA ASN A 143 15.60 6.13 5.30
C ASN A 143 14.54 6.95 4.57
N MET A 144 14.92 8.07 3.96
CA MET A 144 14.03 8.89 3.13
C MET A 144 13.50 8.11 1.93
N THR A 145 14.36 7.33 1.28
CA THR A 145 13.97 6.43 0.18
C THR A 145 12.91 5.44 0.63
N ARG A 146 13.11 4.79 1.80
CA ARG A 146 12.11 3.89 2.39
C ARG A 146 10.81 4.61 2.76
N ALA A 147 10.88 5.87 3.21
CA ALA A 147 9.68 6.65 3.50
C ALA A 147 8.83 6.85 2.25
N TRP A 148 9.43 7.32 1.14
CA TRP A 148 8.71 7.48 -0.12
C TRP A 148 8.14 6.18 -0.65
N LEU A 149 8.94 5.11 -0.66
CA LEU A 149 8.49 3.79 -1.13
C LEU A 149 7.35 3.24 -0.27
N ALA A 150 7.41 3.41 1.06
CA ALA A 150 6.34 2.99 1.95
C ALA A 150 5.05 3.82 1.74
N CYS A 151 5.16 5.14 1.57
CA CYS A 151 4.04 6.00 1.22
C CYS A 151 3.41 5.61 -0.13
N THR A 152 4.22 5.32 -1.14
CA THR A 152 3.73 4.85 -2.44
C THR A 152 3.03 3.49 -2.33
N ALA A 153 3.62 2.52 -1.63
CA ALA A 153 3.00 1.22 -1.41
C ALA A 153 1.65 1.35 -0.68
N PHE A 154 1.59 2.19 0.35
CA PHE A 154 0.36 2.50 1.07
C PHE A 154 -0.71 3.13 0.16
N ALA A 155 -0.34 4.15 -0.61
CA ALA A 155 -1.26 4.83 -1.54
C ALA A 155 -1.81 3.86 -2.60
N LEU A 156 -0.97 2.97 -3.14
CA LEU A 156 -1.38 1.95 -4.09
C LEU A 156 -2.34 0.93 -3.47
N ALA A 157 -2.10 0.49 -2.22
CA ALA A 157 -2.99 -0.42 -1.52
C ALA A 157 -4.35 0.23 -1.20
N LEU A 158 -4.37 1.51 -0.82
CA LEU A 158 -5.60 2.28 -0.67
C LEU A 158 -6.35 2.44 -2.00
N ALA A 159 -5.65 2.77 -3.08
CA ALA A 159 -6.24 2.86 -4.40
C ALA A 159 -6.84 1.51 -4.84
N ALA A 160 -6.13 0.40 -4.59
CA ALA A 160 -6.63 -0.95 -4.83
C ALA A 160 -7.94 -1.21 -4.07
N LEU A 161 -8.02 -0.81 -2.80
CA LEU A 161 -9.23 -0.94 -1.98
C LEU A 161 -10.39 -0.13 -2.55
N VAL A 162 -10.15 1.13 -2.91
CA VAL A 162 -11.19 2.04 -3.46
C VAL A 162 -11.72 1.50 -4.79
N VAL A 163 -10.82 1.13 -5.72
CA VAL A 163 -11.21 0.58 -7.03
C VAL A 163 -11.96 -0.74 -6.87
N ARG A 164 -11.54 -1.61 -5.94
CA ARG A 164 -12.22 -2.87 -5.65
C ARG A 164 -13.62 -2.64 -5.08
N ALA A 165 -13.82 -1.60 -4.28
CA ALA A 165 -15.11 -1.24 -3.72
C ALA A 165 -16.07 -0.63 -4.76
N ASP A 166 -15.59 0.25 -5.64
CA ASP A 166 -16.40 0.86 -6.71
C ASP A 166 -16.86 -0.17 -7.76
N GLY A 167 -15.98 -1.09 -8.14
CA GLY A 167 -16.31 -2.16 -9.11
C GLY A 167 -17.48 -3.05 -8.67
N ASP A 168 -17.66 -3.28 -7.36
CA ASP A 168 -18.81 -4.01 -6.83
C ASP A 168 -20.10 -3.17 -6.90
N ALA A 169 -20.03 -1.87 -6.56
CA ALA A 169 -21.20 -0.98 -6.57
C ALA A 169 -21.81 -0.82 -7.97
N ARG A 170 -20.97 -0.81 -9.02
CA ARG A 170 -21.42 -0.78 -10.42
C ARG A 170 -22.01 -2.12 -10.89
N GLY A 171 -21.54 -3.25 -10.33
CA GLY A 171 -22.09 -4.57 -10.62
C GLY A 171 -23.46 -4.80 -9.98
N GLU A 172 -23.71 -4.19 -8.81
CA GLU A 172 -24.99 -4.27 -8.10
C GLU A 172 -26.06 -3.33 -8.69
N THR A 173 -25.66 -2.19 -9.28
CA THR A 173 -26.57 -1.19 -9.88
C THR A 173 -26.88 -1.44 -11.36
N GLY A 174 -26.78 -2.68 -11.84
CA GLY A 174 -27.03 -3.10 -13.23
C GLY A 174 -28.47 -2.89 -13.76
N ILE A 175 -29.00 -1.67 -13.69
CA ILE A 175 -29.91 -1.10 -14.68
C ILE A 175 -28.98 -0.58 -15.78
N GLY A 176 -28.77 -1.41 -16.81
CA GLY A 176 -28.08 -0.96 -18.02
C GLY A 176 -28.81 0.23 -18.65
N PRO A 177 -28.14 1.07 -19.47
CA PRO A 177 -28.80 2.17 -20.15
C PRO A 177 -29.99 1.61 -20.92
N THR A 178 -31.17 2.11 -20.58
CA THR A 178 -32.44 1.78 -21.21
C THR A 178 -32.26 1.84 -22.72
N ARG A 179 -32.48 0.70 -23.38
CA ARG A 179 -32.62 0.63 -24.83
C ARG A 179 -33.69 1.66 -25.19
N SER A 180 -33.29 2.71 -25.91
CA SER A 180 -34.15 3.83 -26.29
C SER A 180 -35.46 3.30 -26.90
N LEU A 181 -36.60 3.61 -26.27
CA LEU A 181 -37.95 3.34 -26.77
C LEU A 181 -38.31 4.32 -27.91
N ALA A 182 -37.39 4.55 -28.85
CA ALA A 182 -37.57 5.48 -29.96
C ALA A 182 -37.91 4.80 -31.29
N ASP A 183 -38.03 3.47 -31.33
CA ASP A 183 -38.51 2.72 -32.49
C ASP A 183 -39.91 2.20 -32.21
N GLY A 184 -40.95 2.86 -32.74
CA GLY A 184 -42.30 2.29 -32.72
C GLY A 184 -43.48 3.25 -32.89
N LEU A 185 -43.27 4.56 -33.07
CA LEU A 185 -44.34 5.51 -33.38
C LEU A 185 -44.42 5.81 -34.88
N THR A 186 -44.77 4.82 -35.70
CA THR A 186 -45.41 5.06 -37.00
C THR A 186 -46.20 3.84 -37.43
N GLU A 187 -47.52 3.88 -37.28
CA GLU A 187 -48.45 3.59 -38.38
C GLU A 187 -49.90 4.00 -38.00
N PRO A 188 -50.63 4.72 -38.87
CA PRO A 188 -52.02 5.07 -38.60
C PRO A 188 -52.97 3.92 -38.97
N THR A 189 -53.87 3.62 -38.03
CA THR A 189 -54.97 2.67 -38.13
C THR A 189 -55.91 2.99 -39.30
N THR A 190 -55.99 2.11 -40.31
CA THR A 190 -57.11 2.08 -41.25
C THR A 190 -58.15 1.06 -40.78
N LEU A 191 -59.26 1.53 -40.22
CA LEU A 191 -60.47 0.74 -40.00
C LEU A 191 -61.27 0.64 -41.30
N GLY A 192 -61.42 -0.57 -41.85
CA GLY A 192 -62.34 -0.92 -42.93
C GLY A 192 -63.49 -1.80 -42.41
N PRO A 193 -64.72 -1.69 -42.95
CA PRO A 193 -65.93 -2.09 -42.24
C PRO A 193 -66.22 -3.60 -42.31
N ILE A 194 -66.84 -4.07 -41.22
CA ILE A 194 -67.34 -5.44 -41.00
C ILE A 194 -68.51 -5.72 -41.95
N GLY A 195 -68.33 -6.73 -42.81
CA GLY A 195 -69.36 -7.28 -43.70
C GLY A 195 -69.76 -8.70 -43.28
N THR A 196 -71.07 -8.93 -43.24
CA THR A 196 -71.86 -10.02 -42.65
C THR A 196 -71.91 -11.35 -43.42
N GLN A 197 -72.13 -12.45 -42.64
CA GLN A 197 -72.82 -13.73 -42.95
C GLN A 197 -72.37 -14.53 -44.20
N LYS A 198 -72.06 -15.83 -44.10
CA LYS A 198 -72.91 -16.97 -43.73
C LYS A 198 -72.05 -18.17 -43.34
#